data_AF-A0A1M2YY28-F1
#
_entry.id   AF-A0A1M2YY28-F1
#
_cell.length_a   1.000
_cell.length_b   1.000
_cell.length_c   1.000
_cell.angle_alpha   90.00
_cell.angle_beta   90.00
_cell.angle_gamma   90.00
#
_symmetry.space_group_name_H-M   'P 1'
#
loop_
_entity.id
_entity.type
_entity.pdbx_description
1 polymer ?
#
loop_
_entity_poly.entity_id
_entity_poly.type
_entity_poly.pdbx_seq_one_letter_code
_entity_poly.pdbx_strand_id
1 'polypeptide(L)'
;MSALKKTRTINLRIEPEAHDLIARAADVCGKSITAFMTEASVYSAQEELLDQRFIGVSAEVFDAVNEKLTAPGVARDQLVRLFESKLDWMD
;
A
#
# COMPACT_ATOMS: atom_id res chain seq x y z
N MET A 1 -27.38 -4.46 5.34
CA MET A 1 -27.73 -4.53 3.91
C MET A 1 -26.43 -4.39 3.12
N SER A 2 -25.99 -5.47 2.46
CA SER A 2 -24.72 -5.47 1.71
C SER A 2 -24.82 -4.46 0.57
N ALA A 3 -23.99 -3.42 0.59
CA ALA A 3 -23.84 -2.51 -0.54
C ALA A 3 -23.53 -3.36 -1.78
N LEU A 4 -24.30 -3.19 -2.87
CA LEU A 4 -24.01 -3.87 -4.13
C LEU A 4 -22.56 -3.56 -4.53
N LYS A 5 -21.71 -4.58 -4.59
CA LYS A 5 -20.36 -4.48 -5.16
C LYS A 5 -20.54 -4.03 -6.62
N LYS A 6 -20.45 -2.73 -6.86
CA LYS A 6 -20.51 -2.17 -8.22
C LYS A 6 -19.26 -2.65 -8.94
N THR A 7 -19.41 -3.66 -9.80
CA THR A 7 -18.35 -4.12 -10.69
C THR A 7 -18.09 -3.05 -11.75
N ARG A 8 -16.83 -2.92 -12.19
CA ARG A 8 -16.43 -2.04 -13.28
C ARG A 8 -15.75 -2.90 -14.34
N THR A 9 -16.16 -2.71 -15.59
CA THR A 9 -15.55 -3.41 -16.72
C THR A 9 -14.29 -2.67 -17.16
N ILE A 10 -13.22 -3.42 -17.41
CA ILE A 10 -11.97 -2.92 -17.98
C ILE A 10 -11.81 -3.57 -19.34
N ASN A 11 -11.68 -2.75 -20.39
CA ASN A 11 -11.38 -3.21 -21.74
C ASN A 11 -9.89 -2.98 -22.01
N LEU A 12 -9.16 -4.04 -22.33
CA LEU A 12 -7.71 -4.00 -22.59
C LEU A 12 -7.42 -4.59 -23.97
N ARG A 13 -6.43 -4.01 -24.65
CA ARG A 13 -5.77 -4.62 -25.80
C ARG A 13 -4.39 -5.06 -25.36
N ILE A 14 -4.02 -6.29 -25.70
CA ILE A 14 -2.72 -6.86 -25.39
C ILE A 14 -2.16 -7.51 -26.64
N GLU A 15 -0.84 -7.50 -26.77
CA GLU A 15 -0.17 -8.16 -27.89
C GLU A 15 -0.40 -9.68 -27.83
N PRO A 16 -0.51 -10.37 -28.98
CA PRO A 16 -0.79 -11.81 -29.02
C PRO A 16 0.22 -12.64 -28.21
N GLU A 17 1.50 -12.30 -28.29
CA GLU A 17 2.56 -13.01 -27.56
C GLU A 17 2.39 -12.89 -26.03
N ALA A 18 2.00 -11.70 -25.56
CA ALA A 18 1.71 -11.46 -24.14
C ALA A 18 0.45 -12.19 -23.70
N HIS A 19 -0.59 -12.21 -24.54
CA HIS A 19 -1.80 -12.99 -24.29
C HIS A 19 -1.47 -14.48 -24.10
N ASP A 20 -0.71 -15.07 -25.01
CA ASP A 20 -0.38 -16.49 -24.98
C ASP A 20 0.47 -16.87 -23.76
N LEU A 21 1.39 -15.99 -23.37
CA LEU A 21 2.16 -16.16 -22.14
C LEU A 21 1.26 -16.18 -20.90
N ILE A 22 0.35 -15.21 -20.79
CA ILE A 22 -0.59 -15.10 -19.68
C ILE A 22 -1.54 -16.31 -19.67
N ALA A 23 -2.02 -16.75 -20.83
CA ALA A 23 -2.89 -17.91 -20.97
C ALA A 23 -2.25 -19.18 -20.40
N ARG A 24 -0.98 -19.44 -20.75
CA ARG A 24 -0.25 -20.58 -20.20
C ARG A 24 -0.07 -20.47 -18.68
N ALA A 25 0.24 -19.29 -18.17
CA ALA A 25 0.38 -19.09 -16.72
C ALA A 25 -0.94 -19.32 -15.98
N ALA A 26 -2.05 -18.83 -16.54
CA ALA A 26 -3.39 -19.03 -16.00
C ALA A 26 -3.77 -20.52 -15.98
N ASP A 27 -3.45 -21.27 -17.04
CA ASP A 27 -3.69 -22.71 -17.15
C ASP A 27 -2.91 -23.51 -16.09
N VAL A 28 -1.61 -23.19 -15.90
CA VAL A 28 -0.78 -23.78 -14.83
C VAL A 28 -1.38 -23.52 -13.44
N CYS A 29 -1.98 -22.35 -13.25
CA CYS A 29 -2.66 -21.99 -12.00
C CYS A 29 -4.09 -22.53 -11.87
N GLY A 30 -4.64 -23.18 -12.90
CA GLY A 30 -6.03 -23.66 -12.95
C GLY A 30 -7.07 -22.54 -12.92
N LYS A 31 -6.75 -21.37 -13.48
CA LYS A 31 -7.57 -20.15 -13.45
C LYS A 31 -7.91 -19.67 -14.85
N SER A 32 -8.99 -18.90 -14.99
CA SER A 32 -9.24 -18.17 -16.23
C SER A 32 -8.22 -17.04 -16.40
N ILE A 33 -7.96 -16.64 -17.65
CA ILE A 33 -7.07 -15.51 -17.98
C ILE A 33 -7.47 -14.26 -17.21
N THR A 34 -8.77 -13.93 -17.21
CA THR A 34 -9.30 -12.76 -16.50
C THR A 34 -9.07 -12.85 -15.00
N ALA A 35 -9.26 -14.02 -14.38
CA ALA A 35 -9.03 -14.20 -12.95
C ALA A 35 -7.54 -14.05 -12.61
N PHE A 36 -6.66 -14.71 -13.38
CA PHE A 36 -5.22 -14.61 -13.22
C PHE A 36 -4.73 -13.17 -13.36
N MET A 37 -5.13 -12.47 -14.43
CA MET A 37 -4.74 -11.07 -14.65
C MET A 37 -5.26 -10.13 -13.56
N THR A 38 -6.50 -10.33 -13.11
CA THR A 38 -7.09 -9.48 -12.05
C THR A 38 -6.33 -9.65 -10.74
N GLU A 39 -6.05 -10.89 -10.35
CA GLU A 39 -5.30 -11.19 -9.13
C GLU A 39 -3.86 -10.66 -9.20
N ALA A 40 -3.16 -10.90 -10.31
CA ALA A 40 -1.80 -10.40 -10.52
C ALA A 40 -1.75 -8.87 -10.48
N SER A 41 -2.73 -8.19 -11.09
CA SER A 41 -2.80 -6.71 -11.10
C SER A 41 -3.06 -6.15 -9.71
N VAL A 42 -3.97 -6.78 -8.94
CA VAL A 42 -4.25 -6.36 -7.56
C VAL A 42 -3.03 -6.58 -6.67
N TYR A 43 -2.38 -7.74 -6.79
CA TYR A 43 -1.17 -8.05 -6.02
C TYR A 43 -0.05 -7.06 -6.32
N SER A 44 0.24 -6.80 -7.61
CA SER A 44 1.26 -5.83 -8.00
C SER A 44 0.94 -4.41 -7.53
N ALA A 45 -0.33 -3.99 -7.60
CA ALA A 45 -0.74 -2.69 -7.06
C ALA A 45 -0.58 -2.61 -5.54
N GLN A 46 -0.84 -3.70 -4.81
CA GLN A 46 -0.61 -3.76 -3.37
C GLN A 46 0.87 -3.70 -3.03
N GLU A 47 1.71 -4.45 -3.74
CA GLU A 47 3.17 -4.44 -3.55
C GLU A 47 3.75 -3.05 -3.76
N GLU A 48 3.36 -2.36 -4.83
CA GLU A 48 3.81 -1.00 -5.14
C GLU A 48 3.36 0.03 -4.08
N LEU A 49 2.14 -0.10 -3.57
CA LEU A 49 1.65 0.77 -2.49
C LEU A 49 2.33 0.48 -1.15
N LEU A 50 2.71 -0.78 -0.90
CA LEU A 50 3.42 -1.19 0.29
C LEU A 50 4.88 -0.71 0.27
N ASP A 51 5.51 -0.72 -0.90
CA ASP A 51 6.87 -0.17 -1.09
C ASP A 51 6.95 1.31 -0.68
N GLN A 52 5.83 2.05 -0.78
CA GLN A 52 5.79 3.47 -0.38
C GLN A 52 5.59 3.72 1.13
N ARG A 53 5.16 2.73 1.94
CA ARG A 53 4.79 2.96 3.36
C ARG A 53 4.99 1.76 4.30
N PHE A 54 6.04 0.97 4.14
CA PHE A 54 6.41 -0.02 5.16
C PHE A 54 7.76 0.29 5.81
N ILE A 55 7.75 0.55 7.12
CA ILE A 55 8.97 0.57 7.94
C ILE A 55 9.05 -0.80 8.62
N GLY A 56 9.79 -1.73 8.01
CA GLY A 56 10.06 -3.03 8.61
C GLY A 56 10.95 -2.89 9.84
N VAL A 57 10.42 -3.24 11.00
CA VAL A 57 11.14 -3.24 12.29
C VAL A 57 11.01 -4.60 12.96
N SER A 58 11.96 -4.96 13.82
CA SER A 58 11.84 -6.18 14.64
C SER A 58 10.67 -6.05 15.61
N ALA A 59 10.18 -7.18 16.14
CA ALA A 59 9.07 -7.18 17.09
C ALA A 59 9.38 -6.31 18.33
N GLU A 60 10.62 -6.34 18.82
CA GLU A 60 11.04 -5.55 19.98
C GLU A 60 11.04 -4.05 19.69
N VAL A 61 11.45 -3.65 18.48
CA VAL A 61 11.42 -2.25 18.05
C VAL A 61 9.99 -1.80 17.80
N PHE A 62 9.14 -2.66 17.24
CA PHE A 62 7.71 -2.41 17.09
C PHE A 62 7.06 -2.14 18.44
N ASP A 63 7.29 -3.01 19.42
CA ASP A 63 6.73 -2.89 20.76
C ASP A 63 7.24 -1.63 21.48
N ALA A 64 8.53 -1.32 21.39
CA ALA A 64 9.12 -0.11 21.99
C ALA A 64 8.61 1.19 21.34
N VAL A 65 8.36 1.18 20.02
CA VAL A 65 7.74 2.31 19.32
C VAL A 65 6.27 2.43 19.73
N ASN A 66 5.55 1.33 19.77
CA ASN A 66 4.14 1.28 20.15
C ASN A 66 3.91 1.76 21.60
N GLU A 67 4.78 1.37 22.53
CA GLU A 67 4.76 1.84 23.91
C GLU A 67 4.92 3.36 23.99
N LYS A 68 5.88 3.92 23.25
CA LYS A 68 6.11 5.38 23.20
C LYS A 68 4.99 6.14 22.52
N LEU A 69 4.33 5.55 21.51
CA LEU A 69 3.17 6.15 20.85
C LEU A 69 1.92 6.13 21.73
N THR A 70 1.80 5.14 22.62
CA THR A 70 0.65 4.99 23.52
C THR A 70 0.80 5.84 24.79
N ALA A 71 2.03 6.19 25.16
CA ALA A 71 2.29 7.08 26.29
C ALA A 71 1.85 8.54 26.00
N PRO A 72 1.43 9.31 27.03
CA PRO A 72 1.11 10.72 26.85
C PRO A 72 2.34 11.50 26.36
N GLY A 73 2.13 12.36 25.36
CA GLY A 73 3.19 13.16 24.76
C GLY A 73 3.86 14.07 25.80
N VAL A 74 5.18 13.97 25.90
CA VAL A 74 5.99 14.84 26.76
C VAL A 74 6.52 15.99 25.93
N ALA A 75 6.15 17.21 26.30
CA ALA A 75 6.69 18.42 25.69
C ALA A 75 8.19 18.51 25.98
N ARG A 76 9.01 18.58 24.93
CA ARG A 76 10.45 18.82 25.05
C ARG A 76 10.71 20.30 24.88
N ASP A 77 11.50 20.89 25.78
CA ASP A 77 11.80 22.33 25.78
C ASP A 77 12.29 22.85 24.42
N GLN A 78 13.07 22.04 23.70
CA GLN A 78 13.55 22.39 22.35
C GLN A 78 12.43 22.41 21.32
N LEU A 79 11.46 21.49 21.42
CA LEU A 79 10.29 21.44 20.56
C LEU A 79 9.36 22.61 20.86
N VAL A 80 9.17 22.94 22.14
CA VAL A 80 8.39 24.11 22.58
C VAL A 80 9.01 25.39 22.03
N ARG A 81 10.32 25.59 22.19
CA ARG A 81 11.05 26.72 21.61
C ARG A 81 10.96 26.79 20.09
N LEU A 82 10.95 25.65 19.40
CA LEU A 82 10.74 25.59 17.95
C LEU A 82 9.34 26.06 17.56
N PHE A 83 8.29 25.60 18.26
CA PHE A 83 6.91 26.00 17.98
C PHE A 83 6.59 27.44 18.42
N GLU A 84 7.32 27.99 19.40
CA GLU A 84 7.22 29.39 19.82
C GLU A 84 8.01 30.35 18.92
N SER A 85 8.96 29.83 18.13
CA SER A 85 9.70 30.65 17.19
C SER A 85 8.79 31.10 16.05
N LYS A 86 8.68 32.43 15.85
CA LYS A 86 8.01 32.99 14.68
C LYS A 86 8.85 32.65 13.46
N LEU A 87 8.40 31.67 12.68
CA LEU A 87 9.00 31.35 11.39
C LEU A 87 8.44 32.33 10.36
N ASP A 88 9.26 33.29 9.93
CA ASP A 88 8.91 34.34 8.95
C ASP A 88 8.79 33.83 7.49
N TRP A 89 8.63 32.52 7.25
CA TRP A 89 8.58 31.98 5.88
C TRP A 89 7.18 31.59 5.38
N MET A 90 6.12 31.86 6.16
CA MET A 90 4.74 31.82 5.67
C MET A 90 4.25 33.25 5.40
N ASP A 91 4.78 33.86 4.34
CA ASP A 91 4.10 34.94 3.59
C ASP A 91 3.41 34.35 2.35
#